data_AF-A0A662CL43-F1
#
_entry.id   AF-A0A662CL43-F1
#
_cell.length_a   1.000
_cell.length_b   1.000
_cell.length_c   1.000
_cell.angle_alpha   90.00
_cell.angle_beta   90.00
_cell.angle_gamma   90.00
#
_symmetry.space_group_name_H-M   'P 1'
#
loop_
_entity.id
_entity.type
_entity.pdbx_description
1 polymer ?
#
loop_
_entity_poly.entity_id
_entity_poly.type
_entity_poly.pdbx_seq_one_letter_code
_entity_poly.pdbx_strand_id
1 'polypeptide(L)'
;MVVKAVGSEGKWRRYIWASYFLREKGVDVPSMRLSPVSLPELDLFLIFEEYLPGEALSSLGDPRGEILEKVAGAIRKFHSIESEKWGVPAKGLKSKGFFKRHLRKIEKWSQGDARLYREISRRGWIKKLVRKLEKVERRYQMTHGDLHGENIMVSDRICFIDLVRSGFGSCVKDLVRFDVWERRRWGTRVIFHSYLRDVEDPLLEEKLKLFFLGEFVRRRDLEWVKDALWRLLEKEELS
;
A
#
# COMPACT_ATOMS: atom_id res chain seq x y z
N MET A 1 -25.17 6.30 -5.93
CA MET A 1 -24.25 5.65 -6.89
C MET A 1 -23.27 6.70 -7.38
N VAL A 2 -22.01 6.34 -7.60
CA VAL A 2 -20.96 7.25 -8.11
C VAL A 2 -20.48 6.74 -9.46
N VAL A 3 -20.22 7.65 -10.41
CA VAL A 3 -19.66 7.32 -11.72
C VAL A 3 -18.17 7.69 -11.73
N LYS A 4 -17.31 6.73 -12.08
CA LYS A 4 -15.86 6.93 -12.23
C LYS A 4 -15.44 6.67 -13.67
N ALA A 5 -14.58 7.54 -14.21
CA ALA A 5 -13.96 7.36 -15.52
C ALA A 5 -12.54 6.77 -15.36
N VAL A 6 -12.21 5.75 -16.16
CA VAL A 6 -10.95 5.02 -16.08
C VAL A 6 -10.34 4.87 -17.47
N GLY A 7 -9.16 5.45 -17.68
CA GLY A 7 -8.50 5.52 -18.99
C GLY A 7 -7.65 4.31 -19.39
N SER A 8 -8.02 3.08 -18.99
CA SER A 8 -7.52 1.88 -19.68
C SER A 8 -8.29 0.62 -19.31
N GLU A 9 -8.32 -0.33 -20.25
CA GLU A 9 -9.03 -1.59 -20.07
C GLU A 9 -8.50 -2.40 -18.87
N GLY A 10 -7.17 -2.49 -18.74
CA GLY A 10 -6.53 -3.20 -17.65
C GLY A 10 -6.81 -2.60 -16.27
N LYS A 11 -7.05 -1.29 -16.17
CA LYS A 11 -7.37 -0.63 -14.90
C LYS A 11 -8.78 -0.93 -14.43
N TRP A 12 -9.81 -0.79 -15.30
CA TRP A 12 -11.19 -1.06 -14.87
C TRP A 12 -11.39 -2.54 -14.53
N ARG A 13 -10.79 -3.46 -15.32
CA ARG A 13 -10.83 -4.90 -15.03
C ARG A 13 -10.28 -5.20 -13.64
N ARG A 14 -9.16 -4.56 -13.27
CA ARG A 14 -8.57 -4.73 -11.94
C ARG A 14 -9.46 -4.13 -10.84
N TYR A 15 -10.07 -2.98 -11.08
CA TYR A 15 -10.97 -2.31 -10.12
C TYR A 15 -12.16 -3.21 -9.77
N ILE A 16 -12.88 -3.68 -10.79
CA ILE A 16 -14.04 -4.57 -10.62
C ILE A 16 -13.63 -5.91 -10.01
N TRP A 17 -12.54 -6.52 -10.50
CA TRP A 17 -12.04 -7.76 -9.93
C TRP A 17 -11.68 -7.61 -8.45
N ALA A 18 -10.97 -6.53 -8.07
CA ALA A 18 -10.57 -6.30 -6.68
C ALA A 18 -11.79 -6.10 -5.78
N SER A 19 -12.76 -5.29 -6.21
CA SER A 19 -14.04 -5.11 -5.50
C SER A 19 -14.75 -6.45 -5.28
N TYR A 20 -14.95 -7.22 -6.35
CA TYR A 20 -15.62 -8.53 -6.27
C TYR A 20 -14.88 -9.48 -5.32
N PHE A 21 -13.57 -9.66 -5.53
CA PHE A 21 -12.76 -10.58 -4.77
C PHE A 21 -12.71 -10.22 -3.28
N LEU A 22 -12.53 -8.94 -2.93
CA LEU A 22 -12.46 -8.48 -1.55
C LEU A 22 -13.80 -8.65 -0.83
N ARG A 23 -14.93 -8.37 -1.50
CA ARG A 23 -16.27 -8.60 -0.95
C ARG A 23 -16.54 -10.07 -0.69
N GLU A 24 -16.12 -10.97 -1.58
CA GLU A 24 -16.21 -12.42 -1.33
C GLU A 24 -15.39 -12.87 -0.12
N LYS A 25 -14.32 -12.15 0.24
CA LYS A 25 -13.54 -12.39 1.47
C LYS A 25 -14.06 -11.63 2.68
N GLY A 26 -15.23 -11.02 2.56
CA GLY A 26 -15.89 -10.25 3.62
C GLY A 26 -15.19 -8.93 3.93
N VAL A 27 -14.28 -8.45 3.09
CA VAL A 27 -13.70 -7.10 3.27
C VAL A 27 -14.71 -6.08 2.75
N ASP A 28 -14.98 -5.07 3.57
CA ASP A 28 -15.86 -3.97 3.21
C ASP A 28 -15.19 -3.06 2.16
N VAL A 29 -15.70 -3.17 0.94
CA VAL A 29 -15.35 -2.33 -0.21
C VAL A 29 -16.61 -2.07 -1.04
N PRO A 30 -16.71 -0.97 -1.81
CA PRO A 30 -17.92 -0.68 -2.57
C PRO A 30 -18.11 -1.70 -3.68
N SER A 31 -19.36 -2.08 -3.95
CA SER A 31 -19.70 -2.86 -5.13
C SER A 31 -19.43 -2.04 -6.40
N MET A 32 -18.84 -2.67 -7.41
CA MET A 32 -18.49 -2.03 -8.67
C MET A 32 -19.01 -2.83 -9.86
N ARG A 33 -19.48 -2.13 -10.89
CA ARG A 33 -19.86 -2.74 -12.18
C ARG A 33 -19.47 -1.83 -13.34
N LEU A 34 -19.15 -2.43 -14.47
CA LEU A 34 -18.88 -1.68 -15.69
C LEU A 34 -20.19 -1.01 -16.16
N SER A 35 -20.10 0.24 -16.57
CA SER A 35 -21.21 0.91 -17.24
C SER A 35 -21.49 0.22 -18.59
N PRO A 36 -22.76 0.03 -18.97
CA PRO A 36 -23.10 -0.42 -20.31
C PRO A 36 -22.78 0.66 -21.37
N VAL A 37 -22.64 1.92 -20.94
CA VAL A 37 -22.24 3.04 -21.79
C VAL A 37 -20.71 3.16 -21.77
N SER A 38 -20.09 3.05 -22.94
CA SER A 38 -18.68 3.38 -23.18
C SER A 38 -18.57 4.77 -23.80
N LEU A 39 -17.44 5.47 -23.55
CA LEU A 39 -17.10 6.73 -24.20
C LEU A 39 -15.88 6.49 -25.10
N PRO A 40 -16.05 5.82 -26.26
CA PRO A 40 -14.93 5.40 -27.10
C PRO A 40 -14.13 6.59 -27.65
N GLU A 41 -14.78 7.72 -27.90
CA GLU A 41 -14.14 8.96 -28.37
C GLU A 41 -13.14 9.54 -27.36
N LEU A 42 -13.28 9.19 -26.08
CA LEU A 42 -12.42 9.67 -25.00
C LEU A 42 -11.40 8.62 -24.53
N ASP A 43 -11.43 7.40 -25.08
CA ASP A 43 -10.67 6.25 -24.57
C ASP A 43 -10.89 6.01 -23.06
N LEU A 44 -12.13 6.23 -22.59
CA LEU A 44 -12.53 6.10 -21.20
C LEU A 44 -13.57 4.99 -21.01
N PHE A 45 -13.36 4.21 -19.95
CA PHE A 45 -14.34 3.27 -19.43
C PHE A 45 -15.04 3.87 -18.23
N LEU A 46 -16.37 3.77 -18.19
CA LEU A 46 -17.16 4.23 -17.05
C LEU A 46 -17.44 3.07 -16.11
N ILE A 47 -17.24 3.28 -14.81
CA ILE A 47 -17.53 2.32 -13.75
C ILE A 47 -18.61 2.94 -12.85
N PHE A 48 -19.65 2.15 -12.55
CA PHE A 48 -20.60 2.47 -11.50
C PHE A 48 -20.13 1.86 -10.19
N GLU A 49 -19.94 2.73 -9.19
CA GLU A 49 -19.54 2.38 -7.84
C GLU A 49 -20.70 2.63 -6.87
N GLU A 50 -20.88 1.72 -5.92
CA GLU A 50 -21.76 1.90 -4.77
C GLU A 50 -21.40 3.21 -4.05
N TYR A 51 -22.43 4.01 -3.73
CA TYR A 51 -22.20 5.17 -2.88
C TYR A 51 -22.07 4.70 -1.43
N LEU A 52 -21.00 5.12 -0.77
CA LEU A 52 -20.74 4.79 0.62
C LEU A 52 -21.11 5.99 1.50
N PRO A 53 -22.01 5.82 2.49
CA PRO A 53 -22.23 6.86 3.48
C PRO A 53 -21.01 7.00 4.39
N GLY A 54 -20.82 8.20 4.94
CA GLY A 54 -19.73 8.51 5.86
C GLY A 54 -18.74 9.53 5.30
N GLU A 55 -17.61 9.64 6.00
CA GLU A 55 -16.54 10.58 5.68
C GLU A 55 -15.21 9.84 5.58
N ALA A 56 -14.26 10.39 4.84
CA ALA A 56 -12.90 9.87 4.84
C ALA A 56 -12.31 9.96 6.26
N LEU A 57 -11.51 8.97 6.68
CA LEU A 57 -10.79 8.98 7.95
C LEU A 57 -9.97 10.27 8.10
N SER A 58 -9.42 10.76 6.98
CA SER A 58 -8.67 12.01 6.96
C SER A 58 -9.51 13.26 7.23
N SER A 59 -10.83 13.20 7.15
CA SER A 59 -11.73 14.32 7.42
C SER A 59 -12.17 14.38 8.88
N LEU A 60 -12.00 13.30 9.66
CA LEU A 60 -12.53 13.16 11.02
C LEU A 60 -11.80 13.94 12.12
N GLY A 61 -10.81 14.78 11.79
CA GLY A 61 -9.99 15.47 12.79
C GLY A 61 -9.12 14.49 13.58
N ASP A 62 -9.28 14.45 14.91
CA ASP A 62 -8.63 13.47 15.80
C ASP A 62 -9.62 12.34 16.15
N PRO A 63 -9.60 11.22 15.41
CA PRO A 63 -10.60 10.16 15.57
C PRO A 63 -10.48 9.50 16.94
N ARG A 64 -11.64 9.19 17.55
CA ARG A 64 -11.71 8.47 18.83
C ARG A 64 -11.01 7.10 18.75
N GLY A 65 -10.50 6.63 19.89
CA GLY A 65 -9.82 5.33 20.00
C GLY A 65 -10.60 4.16 19.39
N GLU A 66 -11.91 4.10 19.60
CA GLU A 66 -12.77 3.06 19.03
C GLU A 66 -12.77 3.05 17.48
N ILE A 67 -12.75 4.23 16.85
CA ILE A 67 -12.69 4.33 15.37
C ILE A 67 -11.33 3.82 14.89
N LEU A 68 -10.26 4.19 15.57
CA LEU A 68 -8.90 3.73 15.25
C LEU A 68 -8.77 2.21 15.39
N GLU A 69 -9.39 1.62 16.42
CA GLU A 69 -9.45 0.16 16.61
C GLU A 69 -10.23 -0.53 15.48
N LYS A 70 -11.40 0.01 15.09
CA LYS A 70 -12.18 -0.49 13.94
C LYS A 70 -11.37 -0.43 12.65
N VAL A 71 -10.66 0.68 12.41
CA VAL A 71 -9.80 0.84 11.24
C VAL A 71 -8.65 -0.15 11.27
N ALA A 72 -7.96 -0.32 12.40
CA ALA A 72 -6.91 -1.30 12.55
C ALA A 72 -7.41 -2.73 12.28
N GLY A 73 -8.58 -3.09 12.83
CA GLY A 73 -9.25 -4.37 12.57
C GLY A 73 -9.57 -4.58 11.09
N ALA A 74 -10.10 -3.56 10.42
CA ALA A 74 -10.39 -3.61 8.98
C ALA A 74 -9.11 -3.81 8.14
N ILE A 75 -8.01 -3.12 8.49
CA ILE A 75 -6.71 -3.27 7.80
C ILE A 75 -6.17 -4.69 8.01
N ARG A 76 -6.27 -5.24 9.23
CA ARG A 76 -5.87 -6.64 9.51
C ARG A 76 -6.68 -7.63 8.69
N LYS A 77 -8.00 -7.43 8.59
CA LYS A 77 -8.89 -8.25 7.76
C LYS A 77 -8.52 -8.17 6.27
N PHE A 78 -8.18 -6.98 5.79
CA PHE A 78 -7.70 -6.79 4.42
C PHE A 78 -6.42 -7.60 4.17
N HIS A 79 -5.46 -7.50 5.09
CA HIS A 79 -4.17 -8.17 4.99
C HIS A 79 -4.20 -9.66 5.36
N SER A 80 -5.26 -10.19 5.98
CA SER A 80 -5.34 -11.64 6.32
C SER A 80 -5.56 -12.52 5.08
N ILE A 81 -5.83 -11.94 3.92
CA ILE A 81 -6.02 -12.64 2.66
C ILE A 81 -4.64 -12.94 2.06
N GLU A 82 -4.19 -14.19 2.16
CA GLU A 82 -2.87 -14.63 1.70
C GLU A 82 -2.89 -15.24 0.29
N SER A 83 -1.90 -14.93 -0.54
CA SER A 83 -1.85 -15.39 -1.94
C SER A 83 -1.83 -16.92 -2.09
N GLU A 84 -1.21 -17.64 -1.17
CA GLU A 84 -1.02 -19.10 -1.23
C GLU A 84 -2.33 -19.87 -1.07
N LYS A 85 -3.25 -19.37 -0.22
CA LYS A 85 -4.53 -20.04 0.08
C LYS A 85 -5.52 -20.03 -1.07
N TRP A 86 -5.34 -19.12 -2.03
CA TRP A 86 -6.34 -18.85 -3.06
C TRP A 86 -5.93 -19.34 -4.44
N GLY A 87 -4.82 -20.09 -4.54
CA GLY A 87 -4.36 -20.72 -5.78
C GLY A 87 -4.19 -19.76 -6.95
N VAL A 88 -4.11 -18.45 -6.68
CA VAL A 88 -4.41 -17.40 -7.67
C VAL A 88 -3.38 -17.46 -8.80
N PRO A 89 -3.77 -17.87 -10.02
CA PRO A 89 -2.94 -17.75 -11.20
C PRO A 89 -3.14 -16.36 -11.80
N ALA A 90 -3.10 -15.30 -11.00
CA ALA A 90 -3.20 -13.96 -11.55
C ALA A 90 -1.84 -13.58 -12.13
N LYS A 91 -1.66 -13.90 -13.41
CA LYS A 91 -0.63 -13.27 -14.27
C LYS A 91 -0.64 -11.72 -14.13
N GLY A 92 -1.71 -11.11 -13.59
CA GLY A 92 -1.87 -9.68 -13.30
C GLY A 92 -1.55 -9.20 -11.86
N LEU A 93 -1.40 -10.06 -10.86
CA LEU A 93 -1.11 -9.70 -9.45
C LEU A 93 0.19 -10.35 -9.00
N LYS A 94 1.27 -10.06 -9.72
CA LYS A 94 2.52 -10.81 -9.59
C LYS A 94 3.16 -10.53 -8.22
N SER A 95 3.31 -11.54 -7.38
CA SER A 95 4.19 -11.51 -6.19
C SER A 95 5.68 -11.59 -6.58
N LYS A 96 6.01 -12.39 -7.59
CA LYS A 96 7.41 -12.59 -8.05
C LYS A 96 8.08 -11.28 -8.43
N GLY A 97 9.22 -10.95 -7.82
CA GLY A 97 9.95 -9.71 -8.10
C GLY A 97 9.32 -8.47 -7.48
N PHE A 98 8.48 -8.59 -6.45
CA PHE A 98 7.84 -7.48 -5.77
C PHE A 98 8.85 -6.45 -5.23
N PHE A 99 9.83 -6.90 -4.45
CA PHE A 99 10.85 -6.02 -3.88
C PHE A 99 11.76 -5.47 -4.97
N LYS A 100 12.09 -6.26 -5.99
CA LYS A 100 12.84 -5.76 -7.18
C LYS A 100 12.09 -4.66 -7.90
N ARG A 101 10.78 -4.79 -8.10
CA ARG A 101 9.96 -3.73 -8.70
C ARG A 101 9.84 -2.52 -7.79
N HIS A 102 9.78 -2.71 -6.48
CA HIS A 102 9.80 -1.61 -5.52
C HIS A 102 11.11 -0.83 -5.62
N LEU A 103 12.27 -1.51 -5.61
CA LEU A 103 13.58 -0.89 -5.80
C LEU A 103 13.65 -0.07 -7.10
N ARG A 104 13.18 -0.61 -8.23
CA ARG A 104 13.13 0.14 -9.50
C ARG A 104 12.29 1.42 -9.41
N LYS A 105 11.22 1.42 -8.60
CA LYS A 105 10.43 2.63 -8.35
C LYS A 105 11.23 3.65 -7.54
N ILE A 106 11.92 3.20 -6.49
CA ILE A 106 12.82 4.06 -5.70
C ILE A 106 13.88 4.68 -6.60
N GLU A 107 14.57 3.87 -7.41
CA GLU A 107 15.57 4.34 -8.38
C GLU A 107 14.96 5.39 -9.32
N LYS A 108 13.79 5.11 -9.91
CA LYS A 108 13.08 6.06 -10.79
C LYS A 108 12.71 7.37 -10.07
N TRP A 109 12.18 7.30 -8.85
CA TRP A 109 11.81 8.49 -8.08
C TRP A 109 13.03 9.32 -7.69
N SER A 110 14.18 8.68 -7.48
CA SER A 110 15.43 9.37 -7.16
C SER A 110 16.11 10.03 -8.37
N GLN A 111 15.75 9.70 -9.61
CA GLN A 111 16.37 10.31 -10.82
C GLN A 111 16.22 11.83 -10.90
N GLY A 112 15.20 12.40 -10.23
CA GLY A 112 15.04 13.85 -10.11
C GLY A 112 16.07 14.55 -9.21
N ASP A 113 16.92 13.79 -8.51
CA ASP A 113 18.01 14.28 -7.67
C ASP A 113 19.28 13.43 -7.92
N ALA A 114 20.24 13.99 -8.66
CA ALA A 114 21.46 13.29 -9.03
C ALA A 114 22.35 12.89 -7.84
N ARG A 115 22.23 13.54 -6.68
CA ARG A 115 22.96 13.17 -5.46
C ARG A 115 22.29 11.97 -4.81
N LEU A 116 20.98 12.03 -4.61
CA LEU A 116 20.18 10.94 -4.05
C LEU A 116 20.24 9.68 -4.92
N TYR A 117 20.11 9.83 -6.23
CA TYR A 117 20.24 8.72 -7.17
C TYR A 117 21.63 8.07 -7.07
N ARG A 118 22.70 8.86 -7.02
CA ARG A 118 24.06 8.34 -6.83
C ARG A 118 24.19 7.60 -5.50
N GLU A 119 23.61 8.12 -4.43
CA GLU A 119 23.70 7.52 -3.10
C GLU A 119 22.96 6.18 -3.04
N ILE A 120 21.75 6.09 -3.58
CA ILE A 120 20.98 4.83 -3.67
C ILE A 120 21.64 3.84 -4.64
N SER A 121 22.14 4.32 -5.79
CA SER A 121 22.68 3.45 -6.85
C SER A 121 24.07 2.90 -6.53
N ARG A 122 24.91 3.67 -5.83
CA ARG A 122 26.27 3.27 -5.43
C ARG A 122 26.30 2.39 -4.18
N ARG A 123 25.30 2.52 -3.31
CA ARG A 123 25.24 1.74 -2.09
C ARG A 123 24.68 0.34 -2.36
N GLY A 124 25.58 -0.64 -2.47
CA GLY A 124 25.24 -2.05 -2.73
C GLY A 124 24.34 -2.70 -1.66
N TRP A 125 24.23 -2.12 -0.46
CA TRP A 125 23.41 -2.66 0.63
C TRP A 125 21.93 -2.75 0.25
N ILE A 126 21.34 -1.77 -0.46
CA ILE A 126 19.91 -1.83 -0.82
C ILE A 126 19.62 -2.97 -1.81
N LYS A 127 20.57 -3.23 -2.73
CA LYS A 127 20.49 -4.37 -3.65
C LYS A 127 20.67 -5.69 -2.89
N LYS A 128 21.56 -5.75 -1.90
CA LYS A 128 21.72 -6.92 -1.00
C LYS A 128 20.45 -7.17 -0.19
N LEU A 129 19.88 -6.13 0.41
CA LEU A 129 18.62 -6.16 1.16
C LEU A 129 17.48 -6.70 0.30
N VAL A 130 17.29 -6.18 -0.91
CA VAL A 130 16.26 -6.65 -1.84
C VAL A 130 16.49 -8.09 -2.26
N ARG A 131 17.74 -8.52 -2.47
CA ARG A 131 18.05 -9.94 -2.74
C ARG A 131 17.73 -10.85 -1.55
N LYS A 132 18.03 -10.40 -0.32
CA LYS A 132 17.66 -11.11 0.92
C LYS A 132 16.14 -11.26 1.02
N LEU A 133 15.41 -10.15 0.88
CA LEU A 133 13.94 -10.13 0.92
C LEU A 133 13.31 -11.03 -0.15
N GLU A 134 13.76 -10.97 -1.41
CA GLU A 134 13.23 -11.86 -2.48
C GLU A 134 13.54 -13.34 -2.26
N LYS A 135 14.63 -13.68 -1.55
CA LYS A 135 15.02 -15.07 -1.29
C LYS A 135 14.22 -15.68 -0.15
N VAL A 136 13.94 -14.87 0.88
CA VAL A 136 13.33 -15.35 2.13
C VAL A 136 11.81 -15.16 2.14
N GLU A 137 11.29 -14.08 1.54
CA GLU A 137 9.85 -13.83 1.50
C GLU A 137 9.12 -14.87 0.64
N ARG A 138 8.15 -15.53 1.27
CA ARG A 138 7.28 -16.51 0.63
C ARG A 138 5.81 -16.10 0.73
N ARG A 139 5.45 -15.30 1.73
CA ARG A 139 4.07 -14.94 2.04
C ARG A 139 3.78 -13.56 1.51
N TYR A 140 2.80 -13.49 0.62
CA TYR A 140 2.28 -12.20 0.15
C TYR A 140 0.83 -12.08 0.58
N GLN A 141 0.55 -10.98 1.27
CA GLN A 141 -0.80 -10.62 1.66
C GLN A 141 -1.44 -9.73 0.61
N MET A 142 -2.76 -9.73 0.57
CA MET A 142 -3.50 -8.71 -0.15
C MET A 142 -3.14 -7.33 0.43
N THR A 143 -2.80 -6.38 -0.43
CA THR A 143 -2.45 -5.00 -0.09
C THR A 143 -3.36 -4.06 -0.85
N HIS A 144 -3.79 -2.98 -0.21
CA HIS A 144 -4.50 -1.87 -0.85
C HIS A 144 -3.64 -1.23 -1.92
N GLY A 145 -2.34 -1.07 -1.64
CA GLY A 145 -1.36 -0.52 -2.56
C GLY A 145 -1.33 1.02 -2.61
N ASP A 146 -2.33 1.68 -2.00
CA ASP A 146 -2.44 3.12 -1.74
C ASP A 146 -3.16 3.46 -0.43
N LEU A 147 -2.78 2.78 0.66
CA LEU A 147 -3.45 2.94 1.95
C LEU A 147 -3.11 4.30 2.60
N HIS A 148 -4.11 5.16 2.79
CA HIS A 148 -4.06 6.41 3.56
C HIS A 148 -5.48 6.82 3.97
N GLY A 149 -5.64 7.80 4.86
CA GLY A 149 -6.92 8.16 5.46
C GLY A 149 -7.98 8.66 4.47
N GLU A 150 -7.58 9.19 3.31
CA GLU A 150 -8.53 9.59 2.26
C GLU A 150 -9.16 8.38 1.53
N ASN A 151 -8.49 7.23 1.57
CA ASN A 151 -8.96 5.99 0.94
C ASN A 151 -9.66 5.04 1.94
N ILE A 152 -9.98 5.54 3.13
CA ILE A 152 -10.70 4.81 4.17
C ILE A 152 -11.95 5.60 4.50
N MET A 153 -13.11 5.10 4.11
CA MET A 153 -14.40 5.68 4.46
C MET A 153 -14.85 5.13 5.82
N VAL A 154 -15.27 6.03 6.70
CA VAL A 154 -15.72 5.72 8.06
C VAL A 154 -17.19 6.11 8.19
N SER A 155 -18.01 5.12 8.54
CA SER A 155 -19.41 5.27 8.93
C SER A 155 -19.77 4.23 9.99
N ASP A 156 -20.88 3.51 9.83
CA ASP A 156 -21.20 2.32 10.61
C ASP A 156 -20.23 1.16 10.34
N ARG A 157 -19.58 1.18 9.16
CA ARG A 157 -18.51 0.27 8.74
C ARG A 157 -17.25 1.02 8.33
N ILE A 158 -16.12 0.31 8.26
CA ILE A 158 -14.86 0.81 7.69
C ILE A 158 -14.73 0.25 6.28
N CYS A 159 -14.74 1.11 5.26
CA CYS A 159 -14.75 0.69 3.86
C CYS A 159 -13.52 1.22 3.12
N PHE A 160 -12.83 0.36 2.35
CA PHE A 160 -11.68 0.76 1.55
C PHE A 160 -12.11 1.15 0.13
N ILE A 161 -11.62 2.30 -0.34
CA ILE A 161 -11.89 2.83 -1.69
C ILE A 161 -10.60 3.04 -2.46
N ASP A 162 -10.70 3.20 -3.77
CA ASP A 162 -9.56 3.34 -4.67
C ASP A 162 -8.64 2.10 -4.81
N LEU A 163 -9.26 0.99 -5.16
CA LEU A 163 -8.64 -0.35 -5.23
C LEU A 163 -7.77 -0.59 -6.48
N VAL A 164 -7.46 0.42 -7.31
CA VAL A 164 -6.74 0.22 -8.59
C VAL A 164 -5.31 -0.29 -8.38
N ARG A 165 -4.76 -0.02 -7.19
CA ARG A 165 -3.41 -0.44 -6.82
C ARG A 165 -3.39 -1.71 -5.99
N SER A 166 -4.56 -2.29 -5.71
CA SER A 166 -4.65 -3.47 -4.86
C SER A 166 -4.04 -4.69 -5.54
N GLY A 167 -3.46 -5.54 -4.71
CA GLY A 167 -2.84 -6.79 -5.14
C GLY A 167 -1.95 -7.41 -4.07
N PHE A 168 -1.35 -8.53 -4.41
CA PHE A 168 -0.52 -9.28 -3.46
C PHE A 168 0.88 -8.67 -3.32
N GLY A 169 1.29 -8.42 -2.07
CA GLY A 169 2.51 -7.72 -1.71
C GLY A 169 2.85 -7.92 -0.23
N SER A 170 3.86 -7.20 0.25
CA SER A 170 4.15 -7.11 1.68
C SER A 170 3.18 -6.12 2.33
N CYS A 171 2.37 -6.56 3.29
CA CYS A 171 1.47 -5.68 4.06
C CYS A 171 2.19 -4.51 4.74
N VAL A 172 3.46 -4.72 5.16
CA VAL A 172 4.33 -3.68 5.73
C VAL A 172 4.43 -2.44 4.82
N LYS A 173 4.34 -2.59 3.49
CA LYS A 173 4.36 -1.46 2.56
C LYS A 173 3.17 -0.53 2.77
N ASP A 174 1.98 -1.08 2.97
CA ASP A 174 0.77 -0.30 3.17
C ASP A 174 0.76 0.36 4.54
N LEU A 175 1.25 -0.33 5.58
CA LEU A 175 1.41 0.23 6.92
C LEU A 175 2.40 1.41 6.92
N VAL A 176 3.55 1.26 6.25
CA VAL A 176 4.52 2.35 6.12
C VAL A 176 3.94 3.53 5.35
N ARG A 177 3.23 3.28 4.24
CA ARG A 177 2.56 4.36 3.50
C ARG A 177 1.55 5.09 4.38
N PHE A 178 0.75 4.33 5.13
CA PHE A 178 -0.24 4.87 6.04
C PHE A 178 0.39 5.75 7.13
N ASP A 179 1.45 5.27 7.83
CA ASP A 179 2.18 6.07 8.81
C ASP A 179 2.73 7.36 8.17
N VAL A 180 3.42 7.24 7.03
CA VAL A 180 4.05 8.41 6.39
C VAL A 180 3.02 9.45 5.95
N TRP A 181 1.84 9.02 5.49
CA TRP A 181 0.77 9.93 5.09
C TRP A 181 0.06 10.57 6.27
N GLU A 182 -0.23 9.80 7.30
CA GLU A 182 -0.98 10.27 8.46
C GLU A 182 -0.09 10.81 9.59
N ARG A 183 1.22 10.96 9.36
CA ARG A 183 2.25 11.36 10.34
C ARG A 183 1.94 12.57 11.22
N ARG A 184 1.10 13.49 10.74
CA ARG A 184 0.68 14.69 11.48
C ARG A 184 -0.51 14.45 12.43
N ARG A 185 -1.09 13.25 12.43
CA ARG A 185 -2.24 12.86 13.24
C ARG A 185 -1.81 11.78 14.22
N TRP A 186 -1.59 12.15 15.47
CA TRP A 186 -1.07 11.22 16.48
C TRP A 186 -1.93 9.97 16.68
N GLY A 187 -3.26 10.10 16.60
CA GLY A 187 -4.19 8.96 16.73
C GLY A 187 -3.97 7.85 15.69
N THR A 188 -3.65 8.18 14.44
CA THR A 188 -3.49 7.17 13.37
C THR A 188 -2.17 6.39 13.49
N ARG A 189 -1.15 6.93 14.17
CA ARG A 189 0.09 6.19 14.47
C ARG A 189 -0.16 4.99 15.39
N VAL A 190 -1.18 5.07 16.23
CA VAL A 190 -1.59 3.95 17.09
C VAL A 190 -1.95 2.72 16.25
N ILE A 191 -2.55 2.91 15.07
CA ILE A 191 -2.87 1.81 14.15
C ILE A 191 -1.58 1.13 13.68
N PHE A 192 -0.58 1.90 13.23
CA PHE A 192 0.70 1.35 12.78
C PHE A 192 1.40 0.57 13.89
N HIS A 193 1.53 1.15 15.09
CA HIS A 193 2.20 0.51 16.22
C HIS A 193 1.43 -0.71 16.76
N SER A 194 0.10 -0.62 16.87
CA SER A 194 -0.76 -1.73 17.26
C SER A 194 -0.63 -2.89 16.28
N TYR A 195 -0.65 -2.59 14.97
CA TYR A 195 -0.51 -3.62 13.95
C TYR A 195 0.85 -4.31 14.05
N LEU A 196 1.95 -3.54 14.14
CA LEU A 196 3.30 -4.11 14.15
C LEU A 196 3.62 -4.95 15.39
N ARG A 197 2.98 -4.69 16.54
CA ARG A 197 3.16 -5.51 17.75
C ARG A 197 2.75 -6.96 17.54
N ASP A 198 1.77 -7.21 16.66
CA ASP A 198 1.22 -8.54 16.43
C ASP A 198 1.79 -9.20 15.16
N VAL A 199 2.74 -8.54 14.48
CA VAL A 199 3.37 -9.07 13.27
C VAL A 199 4.61 -9.89 13.63
N GLU A 200 4.45 -11.21 13.62
CA GLU A 200 5.57 -12.15 13.68
C GLU A 200 6.19 -12.33 12.30
N ASP A 201 7.08 -11.40 11.92
CA ASP A 201 7.76 -11.40 10.63
C ASP A 201 9.27 -11.26 10.82
N PRO A 202 10.07 -12.30 10.55
CA PRO A 202 11.52 -12.28 10.76
C PRO A 202 12.24 -11.31 9.82
N LEU A 203 11.54 -10.76 8.82
CA LEU A 203 12.06 -9.75 7.89
C LEU A 203 11.46 -8.36 8.14
N LEU A 204 10.77 -8.16 9.27
CA LEU A 204 10.03 -6.92 9.53
C LEU A 204 10.97 -5.71 9.48
N GLU A 205 12.12 -5.78 10.15
CA GLU A 205 13.09 -4.69 10.16
C GLU A 205 13.54 -4.37 8.72
N GLU A 206 13.97 -5.35 7.94
CA GLU A 206 14.36 -5.20 6.53
C GLU A 206 13.27 -4.58 5.65
N LYS A 207 12.01 -5.01 5.85
CA LYS A 207 10.86 -4.49 5.12
C LYS A 207 10.60 -3.03 5.47
N LEU A 208 10.58 -2.68 6.75
CA LEU A 208 10.41 -1.30 7.22
C LEU A 208 11.48 -0.40 6.62
N LYS A 209 12.74 -0.82 6.68
CA LYS A 209 13.89 -0.11 6.09
C LYS A 209 13.67 0.22 4.61
N LEU A 210 13.31 -0.79 3.82
CA LEU A 210 13.10 -0.62 2.39
C LEU A 210 11.90 0.27 2.06
N PHE A 211 10.76 0.05 2.73
CA PHE A 211 9.53 0.78 2.41
C PHE A 211 9.55 2.23 2.91
N PHE A 212 10.14 2.51 4.08
CA PHE A 212 10.31 3.89 4.54
C PHE A 212 11.19 4.68 3.59
N LEU A 213 12.34 4.10 3.19
CA LEU A 213 13.20 4.71 2.18
C LEU A 213 12.40 5.02 0.90
N GLY A 214 11.59 4.07 0.42
CA GLY A 214 10.79 4.27 -0.77
C GLY A 214 9.75 5.40 -0.65
N GLU A 215 9.04 5.49 0.48
CA GLU A 215 8.06 6.56 0.68
C GLU A 215 8.71 7.93 0.88
N PHE A 216 9.85 8.02 1.57
CA PHE A 216 10.58 9.28 1.72
C PHE A 216 11.17 9.79 0.40
N VAL A 217 11.79 8.91 -0.38
CA VAL A 217 12.29 9.24 -1.72
C VAL A 217 11.14 9.74 -2.60
N ARG A 218 9.99 9.05 -2.55
CA ARG A 218 8.79 9.45 -3.32
C ARG A 218 8.28 10.84 -2.94
N ARG A 219 8.33 11.19 -1.66
CA ARG A 219 7.85 12.49 -1.14
C ARG A 219 8.90 13.60 -1.20
N ARG A 220 10.14 13.29 -1.60
CA ARG A 220 11.29 14.21 -1.57
C ARG A 220 11.58 14.77 -0.17
N ASP A 221 11.34 13.96 0.85
CA ASP A 221 11.62 14.31 2.24
C ASP A 221 13.11 14.03 2.56
N LEU A 222 13.99 14.88 2.03
CA LEU A 222 15.44 14.62 1.96
C LEU A 222 16.15 14.63 3.31
N GLU A 223 15.63 15.35 4.32
CA GLU A 223 16.15 15.30 5.70
C GLU A 223 15.94 13.91 6.29
N TRP A 224 14.73 13.36 6.17
CA TRP A 224 14.44 12.01 6.64
C TRP A 224 15.08 10.91 5.81
N VAL A 225 15.26 11.10 4.51
CA VAL A 225 16.04 10.14 3.71
C VAL A 225 17.45 10.04 4.27
N LYS A 226 18.09 11.16 4.61
CA LYS A 226 19.44 11.15 5.20
C LYS A 226 19.45 10.50 6.58
N ASP A 227 18.52 10.85 7.46
CA ASP A 227 18.44 10.26 8.81
C ASP A 227 18.12 8.76 8.77
N ALA A 228 17.18 8.34 7.92
CA ALA A 228 16.85 6.94 7.73
C ALA A 228 18.03 6.18 7.13
N LEU A 229 18.69 6.72 6.09
CA LEU A 229 19.90 6.12 5.53
C LEU A 229 21.02 6.07 6.57
N TRP A 230 21.22 7.11 7.38
CA TRP A 230 22.29 7.19 8.37
C TRP A 230 22.11 6.15 9.50
N ARG A 231 20.91 6.08 10.09
CA ARG A 231 20.57 5.07 11.11
C ARG A 231 20.62 3.63 10.57
N LEU A 232 20.42 3.47 9.28
CA LEU A 232 20.56 2.18 8.59
C LEU A 232 22.00 1.72 8.46
N LEU A 233 22.93 2.67 8.34
CA LEU A 233 24.35 2.42 8.10
C LEU A 233 25.12 2.22 9.40
N GLU A 234 24.79 2.98 10.46
CA GLU A 234 25.45 2.84 11.78
C GLU A 234 25.32 1.42 12.34
N LYS A 235 24.24 0.69 12.01
CA LYS A 235 24.07 -0.71 12.42
C LYS A 235 24.87 -1.73 11.59
N GLU A 236 25.23 -1.43 10.35
CA GLU A 236 26.03 -2.35 9.50
C GLU A 236 27.54 -2.16 9.69
N GLU A 237 28.02 -1.00 10.16
CA GLU A 237 29.44 -0.77 10.45
C GLU A 237 29.86 -1.31 11.84
N LEU A 238 28.89 -1.67 12.70
CA LEU A 238 29.12 -2.23 14.03
C LEU A 238 28.88 -3.76 14.11
N SER A 239 28.63 -4.43 12.98
CA SER A 239 28.36 -5.87 12.85
C SER A 239 29.33 -6.55 11.91
#